data_AF-A0A3Q8SCH2-F1
#
_entry.id   AF-A0A3Q8SCH2-F1
#
_cell.length_a   1.000
_cell.length_b   1.000
_cell.length_c   1.000
_cell.angle_alpha   90.00
_cell.angle_beta   90.00
_cell.angle_gamma   90.00
#
_symmetry.space_group_name_H-M   'P 1'
#
loop_
_entity.id
_entity.type
_entity.pdbx_description
1 polymer ?
#
loop_
_entity_poly.entity_id
_entity_poly.type
_entity_poly.pdbx_seq_one_letter_code
_entity_poly.pdbx_strand_id
1 'polypeptide(L)'
;MLIGILVCGSYITGSPSKRSDIDVHIILSDNCDWRERGNLYVNGYLIEYFINPPKQIRSYFKEDFKDRSTMSMVQFLSGIIFLDKEGIVHELVEEARSWKDKEYDKLILPIIYSSILSVEEVPYYQLFRYNLEIL
;
A
#
# COMPACT_ATOMS: atom_id res chain seq x y z
N MET A 1 -8.35 19.64 10.72
CA MET A 1 -9.25 20.19 9.68
C MET A 1 -9.12 19.34 8.42
N LEU A 2 -10.17 19.19 7.62
CA LEU A 2 -10.09 18.54 6.30
C LEU A 2 -9.31 19.42 5.31
N ILE A 3 -8.23 18.86 4.73
CA ILE A 3 -7.39 19.55 3.74
C ILE A 3 -7.38 18.88 2.36
N GLY A 4 -7.71 17.59 2.26
CA GLY A 4 -7.64 16.90 0.97
C GLY A 4 -8.60 15.73 0.84
N ILE A 5 -8.97 15.42 -0.40
CA ILE A 5 -9.72 14.23 -0.76
C ILE A 5 -9.13 13.65 -2.04
N LEU A 6 -8.76 12.37 -1.99
CA LEU A 6 -8.35 11.57 -3.13
C LEU A 6 -9.24 10.33 -3.23
N VAL A 7 -9.73 10.03 -4.43
CA VAL A 7 -10.56 8.84 -4.68
C VAL A 7 -9.78 7.92 -5.60
N CYS A 8 -9.75 6.63 -5.28
CA CYS A 8 -9.03 5.63 -6.06
C CYS A 8 -9.81 4.31 -6.16
N GLY A 9 -9.13 3.26 -6.60
CA GLY A 9 -9.70 1.93 -6.78
C GLY A 9 -10.33 1.73 -8.15
N SER A 10 -10.95 0.56 -8.32
CA SER A 10 -11.38 0.06 -9.64
C SER A 10 -12.44 0.91 -10.35
N TYR A 11 -13.22 1.73 -9.63
CA TYR A 11 -14.13 2.70 -10.24
C TYR A 11 -13.40 3.87 -10.92
N ILE A 12 -12.18 4.16 -10.50
CA ILE A 12 -11.34 5.23 -11.05
C ILE A 12 -10.42 4.67 -12.14
N THR A 13 -9.76 3.54 -11.89
CA THR A 13 -8.79 2.94 -12.80
C THR A 13 -9.41 2.12 -13.94
N GLY A 14 -10.73 1.90 -13.88
CA GLY A 14 -11.47 1.06 -14.82
C GLY A 14 -11.58 -0.41 -14.38
N SER A 15 -12.55 -1.11 -14.97
CA SER A 15 -12.93 -2.49 -14.64
C SER A 15 -13.54 -2.72 -13.24
N PRO A 16 -14.48 -1.88 -12.76
CA PRO A 16 -15.20 -2.20 -11.54
C PRO A 16 -16.07 -3.45 -11.72
N SER A 17 -16.14 -4.27 -10.68
CA SER A 17 -17.05 -5.41 -10.59
C SER A 17 -18.24 -5.08 -9.69
N LYS A 18 -19.27 -5.94 -9.66
CA LYS A 18 -20.39 -5.81 -8.70
C LYS A 18 -19.96 -5.88 -7.23
N ARG A 19 -18.72 -6.31 -6.95
CA ARG A 19 -18.15 -6.39 -5.60
C ARG A 19 -17.15 -5.28 -5.31
N SER A 20 -16.89 -4.39 -6.28
CA SER A 20 -15.96 -3.29 -6.09
C SER A 20 -16.53 -2.28 -5.11
N ASP A 21 -15.68 -1.82 -4.21
CA ASP A 21 -15.83 -0.61 -3.41
C ASP A 21 -15.22 0.61 -4.13
N ILE A 22 -15.55 1.79 -3.62
CA ILE A 22 -14.92 3.07 -3.96
C ILE A 22 -14.02 3.45 -2.79
N ASP A 23 -12.72 3.54 -3.03
CA ASP A 23 -11.75 3.96 -2.02
C ASP A 23 -11.71 5.49 -1.93
N VAL A 24 -11.89 6.03 -0.73
CA VAL A 24 -11.85 7.48 -0.46
C VAL A 24 -10.84 7.80 0.63
N HIS A 25 -9.74 8.44 0.25
CA HIS A 25 -8.75 9.00 1.17
C HIS A 25 -9.17 10.42 1.57
N ILE A 26 -9.45 10.60 2.85
CA ILE A 26 -9.82 11.87 3.48
C ILE A 26 -8.61 12.35 4.28
N ILE A 27 -8.02 13.46 3.86
CA ILE A 27 -6.72 13.91 4.36
C ILE A 27 -6.93 15.07 5.34
N LEU A 28 -6.48 14.88 6.58
CA LEU A 28 -6.55 15.87 7.64
C LEU A 28 -5.29 16.75 7.66
N SER A 29 -5.38 17.97 8.21
CA SER A 29 -4.21 18.80 8.48
C SER A 29 -3.26 18.15 9.49
N ASP A 30 -1.97 18.47 9.42
CA ASP A 30 -0.92 17.84 10.26
C ASP A 30 -1.09 18.06 11.77
N ASN A 31 -1.87 19.08 12.17
CA ASN A 31 -2.24 19.31 13.56
C ASN A 31 -3.27 18.31 14.11
N CYS A 32 -3.80 17.40 13.27
CA CYS A 32 -4.68 16.32 13.69
C CYS A 32 -3.85 15.07 14.02
N ASP A 33 -4.22 14.38 15.10
CA ASP A 33 -3.55 13.19 15.60
C ASP A 33 -4.44 11.94 15.61
N TRP A 34 -5.70 12.07 15.23
CA TRP A 34 -6.65 10.98 15.13
C TRP A 34 -6.73 10.43 13.69
N ARG A 35 -7.25 9.21 13.60
CA ARG A 35 -7.41 8.44 12.37
C ARG A 35 -8.70 7.65 12.43
N GLU A 36 -9.28 7.36 11.28
CA GLU A 36 -10.44 6.48 11.17
C GLU A 36 -10.38 5.71 9.86
N ARG A 37 -10.86 4.47 9.86
CA ARG A 37 -11.13 3.70 8.66
C ARG A 37 -12.46 3.01 8.83
N GLY A 38 -13.27 3.00 7.79
CA GLY A 38 -14.57 2.34 7.84
C GLY A 38 -15.15 2.13 6.46
N ASN A 39 -16.34 1.55 6.46
CA ASN A 39 -17.10 1.24 5.27
C ASN A 39 -18.52 1.77 5.44
N LEU A 40 -19.08 2.35 4.38
CA LEU A 40 -20.47 2.83 4.38
C LEU A 40 -21.12 2.61 3.01
N TYR A 41 -22.43 2.38 3.00
CA TYR A 41 -23.19 2.31 1.75
C TYR A 41 -23.81 3.68 1.44
N VAL A 42 -23.49 4.26 0.28
CA VAL A 42 -24.16 5.46 -0.26
C VAL A 42 -24.80 5.12 -1.59
N ASN A 43 -26.10 5.31 -1.71
CA ASN A 43 -26.83 5.15 -2.98
C ASN A 43 -26.53 3.81 -3.70
N GLY A 44 -26.34 2.73 -2.94
CA GLY A 44 -26.04 1.39 -3.47
C GLY A 44 -24.56 1.10 -3.73
N TYR A 45 -23.65 2.04 -3.48
CA TYR A 45 -22.21 1.85 -3.58
C TYR A 45 -21.59 1.61 -2.21
N LEU A 46 -20.72 0.61 -2.10
CA LEU A 46 -19.85 0.42 -0.94
C LEU A 46 -18.69 1.41 -1.04
N ILE A 47 -18.58 2.31 -0.08
CA ILE A 47 -17.49 3.26 0.05
C ILE A 47 -16.58 2.77 1.18
N GLU A 48 -15.32 2.49 0.87
CA GLU A 48 -14.28 2.33 1.89
C GLU A 48 -13.59 3.69 2.08
N TYR A 49 -13.56 4.20 3.32
CA TYR A 49 -12.97 5.50 3.62
C TYR A 49 -11.80 5.39 4.59
N PHE A 50 -10.80 6.24 4.36
CA PHE A 50 -9.56 6.31 5.11
C PHE A 50 -9.31 7.74 5.54
N ILE A 51 -9.45 8.05 6.83
CA ILE A 51 -9.20 9.37 7.37
C ILE A 51 -7.82 9.38 8.04
N ASN A 52 -6.87 10.12 7.45
CA ASN A 52 -5.49 10.15 7.94
C ASN A 52 -4.86 11.54 7.80
N PRO A 53 -3.99 11.96 8.73
CA PRO A 53 -3.07 13.07 8.50
C PRO A 53 -1.92 12.64 7.57
N PRO A 54 -1.27 13.57 6.83
CA PRO A 54 -0.17 13.29 5.92
C PRO A 54 0.95 12.45 6.53
N LYS A 55 1.33 12.72 7.78
CA LYS A 55 2.33 11.92 8.52
C LYS A 55 2.04 10.41 8.52
N GLN A 56 0.76 10.02 8.58
CA GLN A 56 0.37 8.62 8.59
C GLN A 56 0.46 7.99 7.20
N ILE A 57 0.07 8.73 6.16
CA ILE A 57 0.14 8.28 4.78
C ILE A 57 1.61 8.01 4.39
N ARG A 58 2.51 8.90 4.81
CA ARG A 58 3.96 8.72 4.65
C ARG A 58 4.48 7.49 5.39
N SER A 59 3.92 7.16 6.55
CA SER A 59 4.27 5.91 7.26
C SER A 59 3.85 4.69 6.45
N TYR A 60 2.68 4.72 5.82
CA TYR A 60 2.23 3.63 4.95
C TYR A 60 3.14 3.43 3.74
N PHE A 61 3.60 4.50 3.08
CA PHE A 61 4.57 4.35 1.98
C PHE A 61 5.87 3.67 2.44
N LYS A 62 6.35 4.03 3.64
CA LYS A 62 7.55 3.43 4.23
C LYS A 62 7.32 1.97 4.62
N GLU A 63 6.17 1.65 5.21
CA GLU A 63 5.78 0.30 5.61
C GLU A 63 5.61 -0.60 4.39
N ASP A 64 4.89 -0.15 3.36
CA ASP A 64 4.74 -0.88 2.11
C ASP A 64 6.09 -1.15 1.46
N PHE A 65 6.98 -0.16 1.38
CA PHE A 65 8.32 -0.36 0.85
C PHE A 65 9.11 -1.39 1.67
N LYS A 66 9.05 -1.34 3.01
CA LYS A 66 9.71 -2.33 3.85
C LYS A 66 9.17 -3.74 3.60
N ASP A 67 7.86 -3.86 3.44
CA ASP A 67 7.16 -5.13 3.28
C ASP A 67 7.11 -5.60 1.81
N ARG A 68 7.76 -4.86 0.89
CA ARG A 68 7.75 -5.10 -0.57
C ARG A 68 6.35 -5.10 -1.18
N SER A 69 5.43 -4.37 -0.56
CA SER A 69 4.11 -4.02 -1.06
C SER A 69 4.17 -2.70 -1.82
N THR A 70 3.17 -2.46 -2.67
CA THR A 70 3.01 -1.18 -3.38
C THR A 70 1.63 -0.56 -3.15
N MET A 71 0.84 -1.11 -2.23
CA MET A 71 -0.60 -0.86 -2.13
C MET A 71 -0.95 0.63 -1.98
N SER A 72 -0.46 1.28 -0.92
CA SER A 72 -0.73 2.70 -0.66
C SER A 72 -0.14 3.60 -1.73
N MET A 73 1.04 3.27 -2.27
CA MET A 73 1.66 4.02 -3.37
C MET A 73 0.78 3.97 -4.63
N VAL A 74 0.29 2.79 -5.01
CA VAL A 74 -0.56 2.60 -6.20
C VAL A 74 -1.91 3.29 -6.02
N GLN A 75 -2.50 3.25 -4.82
CA GLN A 75 -3.74 3.98 -4.53
C GLN A 75 -3.58 5.49 -4.79
N PHE A 76 -2.50 6.11 -4.29
CA PHE A 76 -2.23 7.53 -4.51
C PHE A 76 -1.89 7.85 -5.98
N LEU A 77 -1.09 7.02 -6.64
CA LEU A 77 -0.67 7.25 -8.03
C LEU A 77 -1.78 7.07 -9.06
N SER A 78 -2.75 6.21 -8.76
CA SER A 78 -3.87 5.90 -9.67
C SER A 78 -5.14 6.67 -9.35
N GLY A 79 -5.16 7.38 -8.22
CA GLY A 79 -6.32 8.14 -7.76
C GLY A 79 -6.53 9.46 -8.48
N ILE A 80 -7.73 10.00 -8.32
CA ILE A 80 -8.12 11.34 -8.73
C ILE A 80 -8.20 12.22 -7.49
N ILE A 81 -7.52 13.36 -7.53
CA ILE A 81 -7.59 14.40 -6.51
C ILE A 81 -8.90 15.18 -6.71
N PHE A 82 -9.81 15.09 -5.75
CA PHE A 82 -11.06 15.85 -5.73
C PHE A 82 -10.93 17.18 -4.97
N LEU A 83 -10.08 17.20 -3.95
CA LEU A 83 -9.79 18.38 -3.14
C LEU A 83 -8.33 18.36 -2.74
N ASP A 84 -7.65 19.49 -2.89
CA ASP A 84 -6.29 19.68 -2.40
C ASP A 84 -6.12 21.12 -1.92
N LYS A 85 -6.33 21.31 -0.62
CA LYS A 85 -6.00 22.57 0.03
C LYS A 85 -4.51 22.55 0.31
N GLU A 86 -3.86 23.66 0.00
CA GLU A 86 -2.43 23.89 0.32
C GLU A 86 -1.45 23.01 -0.48
N GLY A 87 -1.91 22.16 -1.41
CA GLY A 87 -1.07 21.37 -2.31
C GLY A 87 -0.55 20.05 -1.73
N ILE A 88 -0.96 19.71 -0.51
CA ILE A 88 -0.46 18.57 0.25
C ILE A 88 -0.84 17.23 -0.40
N VAL A 89 -2.01 17.13 -1.05
CA VAL A 89 -2.40 15.87 -1.71
C VAL A 89 -1.51 15.62 -2.91
N HIS A 90 -1.24 16.65 -3.70
CA HIS A 90 -0.31 16.57 -4.81
C HIS A 90 1.10 16.18 -4.36
N GLU A 91 1.61 16.78 -3.27
CA GLU A 91 2.89 16.38 -2.67
C GLU A 91 2.92 14.89 -2.31
N LEU A 92 1.86 14.37 -1.68
CA LEU A 92 1.76 12.96 -1.31
C LEU A 92 1.76 12.03 -2.54
N VAL A 93 1.20 12.46 -3.68
CA VAL A 93 1.25 11.71 -4.94
C VAL A 93 2.69 11.66 -5.50
N GLU A 94 3.42 12.77 -5.45
CA GLU A 94 4.82 12.81 -5.90
C GLU A 94 5.76 12.04 -4.95
N GLU A 95 5.48 12.06 -3.65
CA GLU A 95 6.15 11.19 -2.69
C GLU A 95 5.86 9.71 -2.96
N ALA A 96 4.61 9.35 -3.25
CA ALA A 96 4.25 7.98 -3.62
C ALA A 96 5.00 7.49 -4.87
N ARG A 97 5.16 8.35 -5.89
CA ARG A 97 5.98 8.07 -7.07
C ARG A 97 7.42 7.79 -6.68
N SER A 98 7.99 8.69 -5.89
CA SER A 98 9.37 8.58 -5.40
C SER A 98 9.61 7.30 -4.60
N TRP A 99 8.66 6.90 -3.75
CA TRP A 99 8.73 5.64 -3.02
C TRP A 99 8.62 4.42 -3.93
N LYS A 100 7.73 4.46 -4.92
CA LYS A 100 7.51 3.34 -5.85
C LYS A 100 8.72 3.09 -6.76
N ASP A 101 9.47 4.15 -7.08
CA ASP A 101 10.65 4.08 -7.95
C ASP A 101 11.94 3.74 -7.17
N LYS A 102 11.90 3.62 -5.84
CA LYS A 102 13.06 3.19 -5.05
C LYS A 102 13.43 1.74 -5.34
N GLU A 103 14.73 1.49 -5.46
CA GLU A 103 15.28 0.14 -5.56
C GLU A 103 15.28 -0.55 -4.19
N TYR A 104 14.98 -1.86 -4.20
CA TYR A 104 15.11 -2.69 -3.02
C TYR A 104 16.56 -3.13 -2.83
N ASP A 105 17.02 -3.15 -1.58
CA ASP A 105 18.27 -3.81 -1.25
C ASP A 105 18.24 -5.26 -1.72
N LYS A 106 19.36 -5.71 -2.28
CA LYS A 106 19.54 -7.10 -2.70
C LYS A 106 19.24 -8.00 -1.49
N LEU A 107 18.44 -9.05 -1.72
CA LEU A 107 18.21 -10.09 -0.72
C LEU A 107 19.59 -10.70 -0.37
N ILE A 108 20.13 -10.33 0.79
CA ILE A 108 21.22 -11.09 1.39
C ILE A 108 20.56 -12.30 2.03
N LEU A 109 20.50 -13.40 1.28
CA LEU A 109 20.18 -14.70 1.86
C LEU A 109 21.22 -14.95 2.96
N PRO A 110 20.81 -15.16 4.22
CA PRO A 110 21.74 -15.65 5.21
C PRO A 110 22.30 -16.97 4.68
N ILE A 111 23.62 -17.02 4.47
CA ILE A 111 24.33 -18.27 4.21
C ILE A 111 24.27 -19.05 5.53
N ILE A 112 23.12 -19.67 5.81
CA ILE A 112 22.94 -20.67 6.88
C ILE A 112 22.60 -22.00 6.20
N TYR A 113 23.35 -22.34 5.16
CA TYR A 113 23.28 -23.65 4.51
C TYR A 113 24.65 -24.33 4.39
N SER A 114 25.76 -23.70 4.77
CA SER A 114 27.09 -24.31 4.59
C SER A 114 27.61 -25.11 5.79
N SER A 115 26.82 -25.30 6.84
CA SER A 115 27.22 -26.14 7.99
C SER A 115 26.38 -27.42 8.15
N ILE A 116 25.35 -27.61 7.30
CA ILE A 116 24.53 -28.82 7.31
C ILE A 116 24.31 -29.24 5.86
N LEU A 117 24.88 -30.40 5.49
CA LEU A 117 24.79 -31.12 4.22
C LEU A 117 25.85 -30.78 3.16
N SER A 118 26.87 -31.63 3.13
CA SER A 118 27.62 -32.01 1.94
C SER A 118 26.72 -32.76 0.94
N VAL A 119 25.69 -32.09 0.42
CA VAL A 119 24.79 -32.66 -0.59
C VAL A 119 24.56 -31.61 -1.69
N GLU A 120 24.64 -32.10 -2.93
CA GLU A 120 24.61 -31.39 -4.21
C GLU A 120 23.54 -30.27 -4.30
N GLU A 121 23.84 -29.25 -5.11
CA GLU A 121 22.98 -28.10 -5.37
C GLU A 121 21.52 -28.51 -5.70
N VAL A 122 20.61 -28.24 -4.76
CA VAL A 122 19.17 -28.46 -4.97
C VAL A 122 18.52 -27.15 -5.49
N PRO A 123 17.87 -27.15 -6.67
CA PRO A 123 17.20 -25.97 -7.20
C PRO A 123 16.10 -25.46 -6.27
N TYR A 124 16.00 -24.13 -6.12
CA TYR A 124 15.12 -23.41 -5.20
C TYR A 124 13.67 -23.91 -5.14
N TYR A 125 13.09 -24.34 -6.27
CA TYR A 125 11.72 -24.84 -6.35
C TYR A 125 11.46 -26.15 -5.60
N GLN A 126 12.50 -26.92 -5.25
CA GLN A 126 12.34 -28.15 -4.47
C GLN A 126 12.32 -27.92 -2.95
N LEU A 127 12.83 -26.78 -2.45
CA LEU A 127 12.84 -26.46 -1.02
C LEU A 127 11.43 -26.23 -0.45
N PHE A 128 10.49 -25.75 -1.27
CA PHE A 128 9.10 -25.51 -0.85
C PHE A 128 8.32 -26.78 -0.53
N ARG A 129 8.75 -27.96 -1.00
CA ARG A 129 8.03 -29.22 -0.74
C ARG A 129 8.25 -29.77 0.68
N TYR A 130 9.32 -29.38 1.37
CA TYR A 130 9.63 -29.93 2.69
C TYR A 130 8.91 -29.22 3.85
N ASN A 131 8.42 -28.00 3.67
CA ASN A 131 7.73 -27.24 4.74
C ASN A 131 6.23 -27.52 4.86
N LEU A 132 5.67 -28.43 4.06
CA LEU A 132 4.26 -28.81 4.10
C LEU A 132 3.98 -30.12 4.88
N GLU A 133 5.00 -30.80 5.42
CA GLU A 133 4.82 -32.05 6.18
C GLU A 133 5.01 -31.90 7.71
N ILE A 134 5.14 -30.67 8.25
CA ILE A 134 5.26 -30.44 9.71
C ILE A 134 4.21 -29.44 10.23
N LEU A 135 2.97 -29.54 9.76
CA LEU A 135 1.79 -28.95 10.40
C LEU A 135 0.67 -29.98 10.51
#